data_AF-A0AAJ1U773-F1
#
_entry.id   AF-A0AAJ1U773-F1
#
_cell.length_a   1.000
_cell.length_b   1.000
_cell.length_c   1.000
_cell.angle_alpha   90.00
_cell.angle_beta   90.00
_cell.angle_gamma   90.00
#
_symmetry.space_group_name_H-M   'P 1'
#
loop_
_entity.id
_entity.type
_entity.pdbx_description
1 polymer ?
#
loop_
_entity_poly.entity_id
_entity_poly.type
_entity_poly.pdbx_seq_one_letter_code
_entity_poly.pdbx_strand_id
1 'polypeptide(L)'
;MHRVTEGVDVEGLSRVLWRERELLDALLYRVELEQLVLMSGSARWLARVSQDVEAVLTTLGETELLRAVVADEIGTAVGLAASPTLRALAERSDEPWATILAEHRDALLALTRTIAERADANRALIAAGHRATRATLLAATTGAAALADLQVQEAAYGSALGTSARVVRTSLGDFLR
;
A
#
# COMPACT_ATOMS: atom_id res chain seq x y z
N MET A 1 -29.58 -10.91 24.79
CA MET A 1 -28.96 -10.97 23.46
C MET A 1 -29.81 -10.12 22.53
N HIS A 2 -29.50 -8.83 22.43
CA HIS A 2 -30.26 -7.88 21.62
C HIS A 2 -29.71 -7.96 20.19
N ARG A 3 -30.55 -8.43 19.26
CA ARG A 3 -30.25 -8.49 17.83
C ARG A 3 -30.36 -7.08 17.28
N VAL A 4 -29.22 -6.47 16.94
CA VAL A 4 -29.17 -5.16 16.27
C VAL A 4 -28.81 -5.43 14.81
N THR A 5 -29.81 -5.77 14.00
CA THR A 5 -29.66 -5.88 12.53
C THR A 5 -30.32 -4.72 11.80
N GLU A 6 -31.12 -3.89 12.48
CA GLU A 6 -31.67 -2.65 11.93
C GLU A 6 -30.76 -1.47 12.32
N GLY A 7 -29.83 -1.10 11.44
CA GLY A 7 -29.02 0.13 11.56
C GLY A 7 -27.51 -0.03 11.39
N VAL A 8 -26.98 -1.24 11.26
CA VAL A 8 -25.53 -1.48 11.12
C VAL A 8 -25.18 -1.73 9.65
N ASP A 9 -24.45 -0.81 9.01
CA ASP A 9 -24.09 -0.88 7.59
C ASP A 9 -22.89 -1.83 7.32
N VAL A 10 -23.04 -3.11 7.70
CA VAL A 10 -22.02 -4.14 7.45
C VAL A 10 -21.79 -4.36 5.96
N GLU A 11 -22.83 -4.19 5.14
CA GLU A 11 -22.72 -4.20 3.68
C GLU A 11 -21.84 -3.05 3.18
N GLY A 12 -22.01 -1.84 3.72
CA GLY A 12 -21.14 -0.70 3.45
C GLY A 12 -19.68 -0.98 3.77
N LEU A 13 -19.40 -1.58 4.92
CA LEU A 13 -18.04 -2.01 5.25
C LEU A 13 -17.52 -3.02 4.24
N SER A 14 -18.31 -4.04 3.87
CA SER A 14 -17.91 -5.03 2.86
C SER A 14 -17.58 -4.39 1.50
N ARG A 15 -18.36 -3.39 1.05
CA ARG A 15 -18.07 -2.61 -0.16
C ARG A 15 -16.73 -1.87 -0.07
N VAL A 16 -16.45 -1.23 1.07
CA VAL A 16 -15.17 -0.53 1.28
C VAL A 16 -14.00 -1.52 1.28
N LEU A 17 -14.13 -2.67 1.94
CA LEU A 17 -13.10 -3.70 1.98
C LEU A 17 -12.85 -4.31 0.59
N TRP A 18 -13.88 -4.47 -0.23
CA TRP A 18 -13.72 -4.86 -1.62
C TRP A 18 -12.90 -3.82 -2.39
N ARG A 19 -13.23 -2.53 -2.23
CA ARG A 19 -12.50 -1.45 -2.88
C ARG A 19 -11.03 -1.40 -2.46
N GLU A 20 -10.73 -1.61 -1.18
CA GLU A 20 -9.34 -1.70 -0.70
C GLU A 20 -8.58 -2.85 -1.35
N ARG A 21 -9.21 -4.01 -1.55
CA ARG A 21 -8.57 -5.13 -2.27
C ARG A 21 -8.21 -4.78 -3.69
N GLU A 22 -9.13 -4.15 -4.42
CA GLU A 22 -8.86 -3.70 -5.80
C GLU A 22 -7.69 -2.71 -5.85
N LEU A 23 -7.61 -1.81 -4.88
CA LEU A 23 -6.51 -0.85 -4.77
C LEU A 23 -5.19 -1.51 -4.39
N LEU A 24 -5.21 -2.52 -3.51
CA LEU A 24 -4.02 -3.30 -3.18
C LEU A 24 -3.55 -4.16 -4.35
N ASP A 25 -4.45 -4.74 -5.12
CA ASP A 25 -4.10 -5.47 -6.34
C ASP A 25 -3.47 -4.53 -7.39
N ALA A 26 -4.06 -3.35 -7.57
CA ALA A 26 -3.47 -2.30 -8.40
C ALA A 26 -2.10 -1.86 -7.87
N LEU A 27 -1.93 -1.74 -6.55
CA LEU A 27 -0.65 -1.39 -5.92
C LEU A 27 0.39 -2.48 -6.17
N LEU A 28 0.03 -3.75 -5.98
CA LEU A 28 0.90 -4.89 -6.26
C LEU A 28 1.39 -4.85 -7.71
N TYR A 29 0.49 -4.65 -8.67
CA TYR A 29 0.86 -4.49 -10.08
C TYR A 29 1.88 -3.35 -10.28
N ARG A 30 1.70 -2.19 -9.63
CA ARG A 30 2.66 -1.07 -9.75
C ARG A 30 4.01 -1.37 -9.12
N VAL A 31 4.04 -2.07 -7.98
CA VAL A 31 5.28 -2.49 -7.33
C VAL A 31 6.01 -3.53 -8.19
N GLU A 32 5.30 -4.47 -8.82
CA GLU A 32 5.92 -5.42 -9.76
C GLU A 32 6.44 -4.72 -11.02
N LEU A 33 5.71 -3.75 -11.55
CA LEU A 33 6.18 -2.93 -12.66
C LEU A 33 7.45 -2.13 -12.29
N GLU A 34 7.51 -1.59 -11.07
CA GLU A 34 8.71 -0.91 -10.56
C GLU A 34 9.91 -1.86 -10.52
N GLN A 35 9.70 -3.11 -10.07
CA GLN A 35 10.74 -4.13 -10.08
C GLN A 35 11.27 -4.39 -11.49
N LEU A 36 10.39 -4.53 -12.48
CA LEU A 36 10.76 -4.74 -13.87
C LEU A 36 11.55 -3.55 -14.44
N VAL A 37 11.12 -2.32 -14.14
CA VAL A 37 11.85 -1.10 -14.53
C VAL A 37 13.24 -1.08 -13.93
N LEU A 38 13.38 -1.39 -12.64
CA LEU A 38 14.67 -1.46 -11.95
C LEU A 38 15.59 -2.52 -12.55
N MET A 39 15.08 -3.73 -12.78
CA MET A 39 15.84 -4.84 -13.36
C MET A 39 16.26 -4.56 -14.80
N SER A 40 15.47 -3.79 -15.56
CA SER A 40 15.83 -3.38 -16.92
C SER A 40 16.94 -2.32 -16.98
N GLY A 41 17.30 -1.70 -15.84
CA GLY A 41 18.22 -0.58 -15.79
C GLY A 41 17.67 0.72 -16.40
N SER A 42 16.38 0.78 -16.75
CA SER A 42 15.77 1.95 -17.41
C SER A 42 15.42 3.06 -16.42
N ALA A 43 16.44 3.71 -15.85
CA ALA A 43 16.26 4.76 -14.85
C ALA A 43 15.35 5.92 -15.31
N ARG A 44 15.28 6.19 -16.62
CA ARG A 44 14.34 7.18 -17.21
C ARG A 44 12.87 6.91 -16.86
N TRP A 45 12.48 5.66 -16.63
CA TRP A 45 11.10 5.27 -16.29
C TRP A 45 10.87 5.16 -14.78
N LEU A 46 11.93 5.19 -13.96
CA LEU A 46 11.84 4.98 -12.52
C LEU A 46 10.98 6.06 -11.84
N ALA A 47 11.15 7.33 -12.23
CA ALA A 47 10.32 8.41 -11.72
C ALA A 47 8.83 8.21 -12.05
N ARG A 48 8.52 7.75 -13.27
CA ARG A 48 7.13 7.53 -13.69
C ARG A 48 6.48 6.40 -12.91
N VAL A 49 7.15 5.26 -12.79
CA VAL A 49 6.57 4.12 -12.05
C VAL A 49 6.44 4.41 -10.56
N SER A 50 7.38 5.18 -9.97
CA SER A 50 7.26 5.67 -8.59
C SER A 50 6.02 6.55 -8.42
N GLN A 51 5.75 7.47 -9.36
CA GLN A 51 4.54 8.30 -9.34
C GLN A 51 3.25 7.47 -9.47
N ASP A 52 3.26 6.42 -10.28
CA ASP A 52 2.11 5.52 -10.39
C ASP A 52 1.85 4.77 -9.07
N VAL A 53 2.89 4.35 -8.34
CA VAL A 53 2.77 3.77 -6.99
C VAL A 53 2.17 4.80 -6.02
N GLU A 54 2.67 6.03 -6.02
CA GLU A 54 2.16 7.12 -5.18
C GLU A 54 0.69 7.45 -5.41
N ALA A 55 0.26 7.45 -6.66
CA ALA A 55 -1.14 7.69 -7.01
C ALA A 55 -2.06 6.65 -6.36
N VAL A 56 -1.68 5.37 -6.43
CA VAL A 56 -2.46 4.29 -5.80
C VAL A 56 -2.43 4.39 -4.28
N LEU A 57 -1.27 4.69 -3.67
CA LEU A 57 -1.16 4.88 -2.21
C LEU A 57 -2.03 6.03 -1.71
N THR A 58 -2.15 7.10 -2.48
CA THR A 58 -3.02 8.24 -2.13
C THR A 58 -4.47 7.82 -2.06
N THR A 59 -4.99 7.17 -3.10
CA THR A 59 -6.38 6.67 -3.14
C THR A 59 -6.63 5.57 -2.10
N LEU A 60 -5.63 4.73 -1.82
CA LEU A 60 -5.71 3.74 -0.75
C LEU A 60 -5.87 4.41 0.61
N GLY A 61 -5.06 5.45 0.91
CA GLY A 61 -5.18 6.20 2.16
C GLY A 61 -6.55 6.86 2.35
N GLU A 62 -7.13 7.44 1.30
CA GLU A 62 -8.50 7.98 1.34
C GLU A 62 -9.54 6.90 1.65
N THR A 63 -9.37 5.70 1.08
CA THR A 63 -10.26 4.56 1.30
C THR A 63 -10.09 3.99 2.71
N GLU A 64 -8.87 3.95 3.24
CA GLU A 64 -8.58 3.54 4.62
C GLU A 64 -9.23 4.47 5.66
N LEU A 65 -9.27 5.78 5.38
CA LEU A 65 -9.97 6.74 6.23
C LEU A 65 -11.49 6.49 6.24
N LEU A 66 -12.09 6.25 5.07
CA LEU A 66 -13.49 5.88 4.98
C LEU A 66 -13.78 4.58 5.74
N ARG A 67 -12.92 3.56 5.56
CA ARG A 67 -13.01 2.30 6.30
C ARG A 67 -13.00 2.52 7.80
N ALA A 68 -12.09 3.36 8.31
CA ALA A 68 -11.97 3.63 9.73
C ALA A 68 -13.27 4.22 10.31
N VAL A 69 -13.90 5.17 9.61
CA VAL A 69 -15.18 5.76 10.01
C VAL A 69 -16.28 4.70 10.06
N VAL A 70 -16.45 3.93 8.97
CA VAL A 70 -17.51 2.90 8.89
C VAL A 70 -17.29 1.80 9.94
N ALA A 71 -16.04 1.37 10.14
CA ALA A 71 -15.71 0.36 11.15
C ALA A 71 -15.99 0.85 12.58
N ASP A 72 -15.69 2.11 12.90
CA ASP A 72 -15.97 2.71 14.21
C ASP A 72 -17.48 2.82 14.47
N GLU A 73 -18.27 3.20 13.48
CA GLU A 73 -19.73 3.26 13.57
C GLU A 73 -20.34 1.88 13.87
N ILE A 74 -19.91 0.86 13.11
CA ILE A 74 -20.33 -0.52 13.33
C ILE A 74 -19.88 -1.01 14.70
N GLY A 75 -18.62 -0.78 15.06
CA GLY A 75 -18.05 -1.16 16.35
C GLY A 75 -18.85 -0.60 17.52
N THR A 76 -19.17 0.70 17.46
CA THR A 76 -20.00 1.37 18.46
C THR A 76 -21.38 0.74 18.56
N ALA A 77 -22.02 0.45 17.42
CA ALA A 77 -23.36 -0.17 17.38
C ALA A 77 -23.40 -1.57 18.00
N VAL A 78 -22.29 -2.32 17.94
CA VAL A 78 -22.17 -3.68 18.52
C VAL A 78 -21.45 -3.71 19.87
N GLY A 79 -21.15 -2.55 20.46
CA GLY A 79 -20.56 -2.41 21.80
C GLY A 79 -19.05 -2.72 21.88
N LEU A 80 -18.32 -2.58 20.77
CA LEU A 80 -16.85 -2.62 20.75
C LEU A 80 -16.24 -1.27 21.10
N ALA A 81 -14.97 -1.28 21.47
CA ALA A 81 -14.18 -0.07 21.65
C ALA A 81 -13.92 0.62 20.30
N ALA A 82 -13.51 1.89 20.35
CA ALA A 82 -13.04 2.64 19.18
C ALA A 82 -11.90 1.90 18.46
N SER A 83 -11.82 2.08 17.14
CA SER A 83 -10.89 1.40 16.25
C SER A 83 -10.96 -0.14 16.36
N PRO A 84 -12.16 -0.73 16.16
CA PRO A 84 -12.32 -2.18 16.21
C PRO A 84 -11.53 -2.83 15.07
N THR A 85 -10.97 -4.02 15.32
CA THR A 85 -10.32 -4.79 14.26
C THR A 85 -11.34 -5.53 13.41
N LEU A 86 -11.00 -5.82 12.15
CA LEU A 86 -11.86 -6.60 11.25
C LEU A 86 -12.22 -7.97 11.84
N ARG A 87 -11.28 -8.58 12.56
CA ARG A 87 -11.52 -9.84 13.27
C ARG A 87 -12.60 -9.68 14.34
N ALA A 88 -12.51 -8.64 15.18
CA ALA A 88 -13.51 -8.36 16.21
C ALA A 88 -14.89 -8.06 15.62
N LEU A 89 -14.94 -7.35 14.48
CA LEU A 89 -16.18 -7.09 13.75
C LEU A 89 -16.80 -8.37 13.17
N ALA A 90 -15.99 -9.25 12.59
CA ALA A 90 -16.44 -10.55 12.08
C ALA A 90 -16.98 -11.44 13.20
N GLU A 91 -16.28 -11.54 14.34
CA GLU A 91 -16.69 -12.31 15.53
C GLU A 91 -18.01 -11.82 16.16
N ARG A 92 -18.39 -10.55 15.93
CA ARG A 92 -19.63 -9.93 16.42
C ARG A 92 -20.75 -9.90 15.39
N SER A 93 -20.48 -10.30 14.16
CA SER A 93 -21.46 -10.30 13.07
C SER A 93 -22.23 -11.61 13.03
N ASP A 94 -23.50 -11.55 12.63
CA ASP A 94 -24.28 -12.73 12.24
C ASP A 94 -23.95 -13.13 10.79
N GLU A 95 -24.37 -14.33 10.38
CA GLU A 95 -24.26 -14.75 8.98
C GLU A 95 -25.18 -13.93 8.04
N PRO A 96 -24.77 -13.68 6.78
CA PRO A 96 -23.55 -14.19 6.11
C PRO A 96 -22.29 -13.36 6.37
N TRP A 97 -22.41 -12.29 7.16
CA TRP A 97 -21.37 -11.27 7.27
C TRP A 97 -20.15 -11.74 8.05
N ALA A 98 -20.32 -12.59 9.05
CA ALA A 98 -19.20 -13.22 9.76
C ALA A 98 -18.23 -13.89 8.77
N THR A 99 -18.76 -14.73 7.87
CA THR A 99 -17.97 -15.41 6.84
C THR A 99 -17.36 -14.41 5.85
N ILE A 100 -18.16 -13.50 5.31
CA ILE A 100 -17.69 -12.52 4.30
C ILE A 100 -16.56 -11.64 4.86
N LEU A 101 -16.67 -11.13 6.09
CA LEU A 101 -15.64 -10.30 6.71
C LEU A 101 -14.36 -11.08 7.07
N ALA A 102 -14.48 -12.37 7.40
CA ALA A 102 -13.33 -13.24 7.57
C ALA A 102 -12.60 -13.45 6.23
N GLU A 103 -13.34 -13.72 5.16
CA GLU A 103 -12.78 -13.84 3.81
C GLU A 103 -12.11 -12.52 3.38
N HIS A 104 -12.83 -11.38 3.47
CA HIS A 104 -12.33 -10.06 3.93
C HIS A 104 -10.84 -10.03 4.31
N ARG A 105 -10.65 -10.34 5.58
CA ARG A 105 -9.39 -10.25 6.27
C ARG A 105 -8.31 -11.10 5.62
N ASP A 106 -8.61 -12.33 5.23
CA ASP A 106 -7.62 -13.27 4.71
C ASP A 106 -7.02 -12.82 3.37
N ALA A 107 -7.84 -12.35 2.44
CA ALA A 107 -7.31 -11.87 1.16
C ALA A 107 -6.52 -10.56 1.32
N LEU A 108 -6.97 -9.66 2.21
CA LEU A 108 -6.24 -8.42 2.50
C LEU A 108 -4.87 -8.73 3.12
N LEU A 109 -4.80 -9.62 4.12
CA LEU A 109 -3.54 -10.07 4.72
C LEU A 109 -2.58 -10.67 3.69
N ALA A 110 -3.10 -11.50 2.77
CA ALA A 110 -2.30 -12.10 1.71
C ALA A 110 -1.72 -11.05 0.75
N LEU A 111 -2.53 -10.08 0.33
CA LEU A 111 -2.10 -8.98 -0.54
C LEU A 111 -1.07 -8.09 0.15
N THR A 112 -1.33 -7.63 1.38
CA THR A 112 -0.42 -6.73 2.10
C THR A 112 0.94 -7.39 2.34
N ARG A 113 0.97 -8.69 2.68
CA ARG A 113 2.22 -9.45 2.82
C ARG A 113 3.00 -9.51 1.50
N THR A 114 2.33 -9.87 0.41
CA THR A 114 2.96 -9.96 -0.92
C THR A 114 3.52 -8.61 -1.38
N ILE A 115 2.76 -7.53 -1.16
CA ILE A 115 3.18 -6.16 -1.47
C ILE A 115 4.40 -5.77 -0.65
N ALA A 116 4.43 -6.06 0.66
CA ALA A 116 5.56 -5.76 1.53
C ALA A 116 6.84 -6.50 1.09
N GLU A 117 6.74 -7.79 0.80
CA GLU A 117 7.84 -8.61 0.29
C GLU A 117 8.43 -8.02 -1.01
N ARG A 118 7.56 -7.60 -1.94
CA ARG A 118 7.99 -6.97 -3.21
C ARG A 118 8.59 -5.58 -3.02
N ALA A 119 7.97 -4.75 -2.18
CA ALA A 119 8.44 -3.40 -1.90
C ALA A 119 9.82 -3.41 -1.21
N ASP A 120 10.06 -4.36 -0.31
CA ASP A 120 11.37 -4.52 0.32
C ASP A 120 12.45 -4.96 -0.68
N ALA A 121 12.11 -5.86 -1.60
CA ALA A 121 13.01 -6.25 -2.70
C ALA A 121 13.33 -5.04 -3.62
N ASN A 122 12.33 -4.25 -3.99
CA ASN A 122 12.53 -3.03 -4.77
C ASN A 122 13.39 -2.02 -4.02
N ARG A 123 13.15 -1.80 -2.72
CA ARG A 123 13.96 -0.88 -1.91
C ARG A 123 15.44 -1.26 -1.93
N ALA A 124 15.77 -2.54 -1.88
CA ALA A 124 17.14 -3.01 -1.98
C ALA A 124 17.77 -2.67 -3.35
N LEU A 125 17.03 -2.90 -4.45
CA LEU A 125 17.45 -2.57 -5.81
C LEU A 125 17.64 -1.06 -6.01
N ILE A 126 16.68 -0.25 -5.55
CA ILE A 126 16.72 1.21 -5.63
C ILE A 126 17.92 1.73 -4.83
N ALA A 127 18.15 1.22 -3.62
CA ALA A 127 19.28 1.64 -2.79
C ALA A 127 20.63 1.29 -3.43
N ALA A 128 20.73 0.12 -4.06
CA ALA A 128 21.92 -0.27 -4.81
C ALA A 128 22.15 0.66 -6.03
N GLY A 129 21.11 0.92 -6.82
CA GLY A 129 21.15 1.83 -7.96
C GLY A 129 21.54 3.26 -7.57
N HIS A 130 20.95 3.78 -6.50
CA HIS A 130 21.27 5.09 -5.94
C HIS A 130 22.76 5.21 -5.58
N ARG A 131 23.31 4.22 -4.85
CA ARG A 131 24.73 4.21 -4.47
C ARG A 131 25.65 4.14 -5.69
N ALA A 132 25.30 3.33 -6.69
CA ALA A 132 26.08 3.19 -7.91
C ALA A 132 26.10 4.50 -8.72
N THR A 133 24.94 5.12 -8.96
CA THR A 133 24.84 6.41 -9.66
C THR A 133 25.61 7.51 -8.93
N ARG A 134 25.46 7.59 -7.59
CA ARG A 134 26.18 8.57 -6.77
C ARG A 134 27.70 8.37 -6.83
N ALA A 135 28.19 7.13 -6.79
CA ALA A 135 29.62 6.84 -6.91
C ALA A 135 30.15 7.30 -8.28
N THR A 136 29.41 7.06 -9.36
CA THR A 136 29.77 7.55 -10.71
C THR A 136 29.80 9.07 -10.77
N LEU A 137 28.81 9.76 -10.18
CA LEU A 137 28.80 11.23 -10.11
C LEU A 137 30.04 11.80 -9.42
N LEU A 138 30.48 11.19 -8.31
CA LEU A 138 31.65 11.63 -7.56
C LEU A 138 32.96 11.37 -8.30
N ALA A 139 33.02 10.32 -9.12
CA ALA A 139 34.19 9.95 -9.91
C ALA A 139 34.24 10.63 -11.29
N ALA A 140 33.13 11.23 -11.73
CA ALA A 140 32.99 11.76 -13.08
C ALA A 140 33.83 13.03 -13.28
N THR A 141 34.76 12.97 -14.24
CA THR A 141 35.49 14.12 -14.78
C THR A 141 34.89 14.62 -16.11
N THR A 142 33.73 14.09 -16.50
CA THR A 142 33.07 14.30 -17.80
C THR A 142 32.30 15.62 -17.91
N GLY A 143 32.02 16.06 -19.14
CA GLY A 143 31.38 17.36 -19.44
C GLY A 143 29.97 17.55 -18.85
N ALA A 144 29.56 18.82 -18.70
CA ALA A 144 28.39 19.26 -17.94
C ALA A 144 27.06 18.56 -18.28
N ALA A 145 26.81 18.18 -19.54
CA ALA A 145 25.58 17.50 -19.94
C ALA A 145 25.46 16.08 -19.36
N ALA A 146 26.55 15.31 -19.37
CA ALA A 146 26.56 13.96 -18.81
C ALA A 146 26.39 13.96 -17.28
N LEU A 147 26.91 15.00 -16.62
CA LEU A 147 26.70 15.21 -15.18
C LEU A 147 25.22 15.53 -14.87
N ALA A 148 24.57 16.35 -15.70
CA ALA A 148 23.14 16.65 -15.54
C ALA A 148 22.26 15.40 -15.66
N ASP A 149 22.50 14.52 -16.63
CA ASP A 149 21.74 13.26 -16.77
C ASP A 149 21.90 12.35 -15.54
N LEU A 150 23.12 12.23 -15.03
CA LEU A 150 23.40 11.45 -13.82
C LEU A 150 22.75 12.04 -12.56
N GLN A 151 22.67 13.38 -12.45
CA GLN A 151 21.97 14.05 -11.35
C GLN A 151 20.46 13.79 -11.40
N VAL A 152 19.86 13.84 -12.59
CA VAL A 152 18.44 13.48 -12.78
C VAL A 152 18.20 12.02 -12.35
N GLN A 153 19.12 11.12 -12.73
CA GLN A 153 19.04 9.72 -12.32
C GLN A 153 19.19 9.54 -10.80
N GLU A 154 20.13 10.22 -10.14
CA GLU A 154 20.28 10.17 -8.68
C GLU A 154 19.00 10.65 -7.98
N ALA A 155 18.41 11.77 -8.44
CA ALA A 155 17.16 12.29 -7.91
C ALA A 155 16.00 11.31 -8.09
N ALA A 156 15.91 10.62 -9.24
CA ALA A 156 14.89 9.60 -9.49
C ALA A 156 14.99 8.44 -8.49
N TYR A 157 16.20 7.92 -8.24
CA TYR A 157 16.42 6.89 -7.22
C TYR A 157 16.10 7.39 -5.80
N GLY A 158 16.48 8.62 -5.46
CA GLY A 158 16.18 9.22 -4.17
C GLY A 158 14.68 9.35 -3.90
N SER A 159 13.92 9.79 -4.91
CA SER A 159 12.45 9.84 -4.84
C SER A 159 11.85 8.45 -4.67
N ALA A 160 12.29 7.47 -5.47
CA ALA A 160 11.79 6.10 -5.41
C ALA A 160 11.99 5.46 -4.03
N LEU A 161 13.13 5.71 -3.35
CA LEU A 161 13.35 5.25 -1.98
C LEU A 161 12.29 5.78 -1.00
N GLY A 162 11.92 7.05 -1.13
CA GLY A 162 10.88 7.68 -0.31
C GLY A 162 9.51 7.04 -0.55
N THR A 163 9.19 6.73 -1.81
CA THR A 163 7.97 6.01 -2.20
C THR A 163 7.92 4.61 -1.63
N SER A 164 8.96 3.78 -1.85
CA SER A 164 8.98 2.40 -1.35
C SER A 164 8.96 2.32 0.18
N ALA A 165 9.40 3.36 0.91
CA ALA A 165 9.30 3.41 2.36
C ALA A 165 7.86 3.57 2.88
N ARG A 166 6.97 4.22 2.11
CA ARG A 166 5.57 4.44 2.48
C ARG A 166 4.69 3.22 2.28
N VAL A 167 4.99 2.41 1.26
CA VAL A 167 4.28 1.14 0.97
C VAL A 167 4.21 0.21 2.20
N VAL A 168 5.21 0.26 3.08
CA VAL A 168 5.34 -0.63 4.25
C VAL A 168 4.58 -0.15 5.50
N ARG A 169 4.08 1.09 5.56
CA ARG A 169 3.47 1.67 6.78
C ARG A 169 1.96 1.93 6.65
N THR A 170 1.17 0.93 6.25
CA THR A 170 -0.27 1.14 6.07
C THR A 170 -1.06 0.92 7.37
N SER A 171 -2.06 1.77 7.62
CA SER A 171 -2.97 1.68 8.77
C SER A 171 -3.80 0.39 8.76
N LEU A 172 -3.93 -0.20 7.57
CA LEU A 172 -4.61 -1.46 7.33
C LEU A 172 -4.06 -2.61 8.18
N GLY A 173 -2.75 -2.68 8.41
CA GLY A 173 -2.14 -3.77 9.18
C GLY A 173 -2.66 -3.88 10.62
N ASP A 174 -2.93 -2.75 11.28
CA ASP A 174 -3.48 -2.73 12.63
C ASP A 174 -4.96 -3.15 12.64
N PHE A 175 -5.72 -2.69 11.65
CA PHE A 175 -7.13 -3.05 11.50
C PHE A 175 -7.34 -4.54 11.20
N LEU A 176 -6.44 -5.19 10.48
CA LEU A 176 -6.59 -6.60 10.12
C LEU A 176 -6.31 -7.59 11.27
N ARG A 177 -5.79 -7.15 12.43
CA ARG A 177 -5.40 -8.06 13.52
C ARG A 177 -6.57 -8.79 14.17
#